data_AF-A0AAP2RIJ3-F1
#
_entry.id   AF-A0AAP2RIJ3-F1
#
_cell.length_a   1.000
_cell.length_b   1.000
_cell.length_c   1.000
_cell.angle_alpha   90.00
_cell.angle_beta   90.00
_cell.angle_gamma   90.00
#
_symmetry.space_group_name_H-M   'P 1'
#
loop_
_entity.id
_entity.type
_entity.pdbx_description
1 polymer ?
#
loop_
_entity_poly.entity_id
_entity_poly.type
_entity_poly.pdbx_seq_one_letter_code
_entity_poly.pdbx_strand_id
1 'polypeptide(L)'
;MAYQDKYEAYLDQIPADIEKCRADGKRHVFGYTSNYDVVLKWDVAVYNQILKEYLKDEPSAKAGDTMDTMEDFARISSYCLMKGIGANFDITNVEICEYLQSHFESEPALGGTCAQGAAALAAMGFPMVAQLTDKCREVCEMMDASDMRVVKGENLVPIMEGASDEPPVYHMILQFSKDDRIVIHGKEYAVPLSNRLILFYDKIHKTVPIDQCFFDYWNAHTDDISSYLAAGFDAVIDTGIMEERLDQLCRHFEIMRRKNPEFIFYFEGAFYMNPEVKEMIFRRLAPYANIFGSNEEELVAQNEKYGIETDITDIESVINGIEALLSRYGIRGMVLHTKDYSLYYGEELAGIDIEKGLTIGNLMSGTRARIGKYGSQDECRESLSLGLSPTGLAFHERLRELKPAKQAVLVPSRYLEHPKYTIGLGDTFVAGVHTCFE
;
A
#
# COMPACT_ATOMS: atom_id res chain seq x y z
N MET A 1 -2.33 -32.64 -3.88
CA MET A 1 -0.88 -32.80 -3.70
C MET A 1 -0.42 -31.67 -2.80
N ALA A 2 0.45 -31.95 -1.84
CA ALA A 2 0.98 -30.93 -0.93
C ALA A 2 1.49 -29.69 -1.71
N TYR A 3 1.45 -28.52 -1.08
CA TYR A 3 1.98 -27.28 -1.66
C TYR A 3 3.39 -27.48 -2.21
N GLN A 4 3.62 -27.02 -3.44
CA GLN A 4 4.92 -27.04 -4.08
C GLN A 4 5.57 -25.66 -3.94
N ASP A 5 6.70 -25.58 -3.25
CA ASP A 5 7.46 -24.34 -3.15
C ASP A 5 8.08 -24.00 -4.51
N LYS A 6 7.58 -22.93 -5.14
CA LYS A 6 8.03 -22.45 -6.46
C LYS A 6 8.77 -21.11 -6.39
N TYR A 7 9.08 -20.60 -5.20
CA TYR A 7 9.68 -19.28 -5.05
C TYR A 7 10.98 -19.12 -5.85
N GLU A 8 11.89 -20.11 -5.77
CA GLU A 8 13.15 -20.08 -6.53
C GLU A 8 12.90 -20.12 -8.05
N ALA A 9 12.02 -21.02 -8.49
CA ALA A 9 11.70 -21.18 -9.91
C ALA A 9 11.04 -19.94 -10.53
N TYR A 10 10.21 -19.23 -9.77
CA TYR A 10 9.61 -17.96 -10.19
C TYR A 10 10.61 -16.82 -10.14
N LEU A 11 11.49 -16.76 -9.13
CA LEU A 11 12.55 -15.76 -9.07
C LEU A 11 13.53 -15.89 -10.24
N ASP A 12 13.84 -17.11 -10.67
CA ASP A 12 14.72 -17.39 -11.81
C ASP A 12 14.13 -16.93 -13.17
N GLN A 13 12.82 -16.68 -13.25
CA GLN A 13 12.16 -16.17 -14.46
C GLN A 13 12.26 -14.64 -14.59
N ILE A 14 12.36 -13.93 -13.46
CA ILE A 14 12.34 -12.45 -13.41
C ILE A 14 13.32 -11.78 -14.40
N PRO A 15 14.58 -12.23 -14.58
CA PRO A 15 15.47 -11.63 -15.57
C PRO A 15 14.90 -11.68 -17.00
N ALA A 16 14.26 -12.78 -17.39
CA ALA A 16 13.67 -12.92 -18.72
C ALA A 16 12.43 -12.03 -18.89
N ASP A 17 11.60 -11.95 -17.84
CA ASP A 17 10.41 -11.11 -17.78
C ASP A 17 10.76 -9.63 -17.98
N ILE A 18 11.81 -9.16 -17.30
CA ILE A 18 12.33 -7.79 -17.42
C ILE A 18 12.82 -7.50 -18.84
N GLU A 19 13.61 -8.41 -19.42
CA GLU A 19 14.14 -8.25 -20.78
C GLU A 19 13.03 -8.24 -21.82
N LYS A 20 11.99 -9.05 -21.62
CA LYS A 20 10.80 -9.03 -22.47
C LYS A 20 10.05 -7.70 -22.38
N CYS A 21 9.81 -7.17 -21.18
CA CYS A 21 9.20 -5.84 -21.02
C CYS A 21 10.01 -4.76 -21.76
N ARG A 22 11.35 -4.77 -21.64
CA ARG A 22 12.22 -3.84 -22.37
C ARG A 22 12.14 -4.02 -23.89
N ALA A 23 12.17 -5.25 -24.38
CA ALA A 23 12.14 -5.56 -25.80
C ALA A 23 10.80 -5.14 -26.44
N ASP A 24 9.70 -5.34 -25.72
CA ASP A 24 8.35 -4.96 -26.15
C ASP A 24 8.06 -3.46 -25.94
N GLY A 25 8.98 -2.72 -25.30
CA GLY A 25 8.80 -1.30 -24.97
C GLY A 25 7.77 -1.04 -23.88
N LYS A 26 7.31 -2.09 -23.18
CA LYS A 26 6.26 -1.99 -22.18
C LYS A 26 6.77 -1.54 -20.81
N ARG A 27 5.88 -0.91 -20.04
CA ARG A 27 6.18 -0.38 -18.71
C ARG A 27 5.03 -0.63 -17.73
N HIS A 28 5.37 -0.84 -16.46
CA HIS A 28 4.37 -0.78 -15.39
C HIS A 28 4.14 0.68 -14.98
N VAL A 29 2.88 1.08 -14.84
CA VAL A 29 2.48 2.46 -14.55
C VAL A 29 1.83 2.53 -13.17
N PHE A 30 2.49 3.21 -12.23
CA PHE A 30 2.04 3.26 -10.84
C PHE A 30 1.68 4.70 -10.46
N GLY A 31 0.45 4.94 -10.00
CA GLY A 31 -0.01 6.26 -9.57
C GLY A 31 -1.04 6.17 -8.43
N TYR A 32 -1.19 7.14 -7.56
CA TYR A 32 -0.91 8.54 -7.85
C TYR A 32 -0.09 9.23 -6.75
N THR A 33 -0.15 8.73 -5.51
CA THR A 33 0.48 9.41 -4.38
C THR A 33 1.95 9.05 -4.17
N SER A 34 2.70 10.08 -3.78
CA SER A 34 4.09 10.11 -3.34
C SER A 34 4.22 11.19 -2.29
N ASN A 35 5.05 10.97 -1.28
CA ASN A 35 5.37 11.97 -0.27
C ASN A 35 6.68 11.63 0.44
N TYR A 36 7.15 12.56 1.26
CA TYR A 36 8.30 12.39 2.13
C TYR A 36 7.83 11.98 3.53
N ASP A 37 8.11 10.73 3.90
CA ASP A 37 7.85 10.24 5.26
C ASP A 37 9.01 10.62 6.18
N VAL A 38 8.67 11.24 7.31
CA VAL A 38 9.59 11.47 8.42
C VAL A 38 9.31 10.38 9.46
N VAL A 39 10.10 9.31 9.42
CA VAL A 39 9.94 8.17 10.33
C VAL A 39 10.63 8.48 11.65
N LEU A 40 9.82 8.68 12.70
CA LEU A 40 10.32 8.93 14.05
C LEU A 40 10.81 7.62 14.65
N LYS A 41 12.05 7.59 15.12
CA LYS A 41 12.58 6.47 15.89
C LYS A 41 11.91 6.46 17.25
N TRP A 42 11.26 5.35 17.55
CA TRP A 42 10.51 5.20 18.80
C TRP A 42 11.42 5.31 20.02
N ASP A 43 11.08 6.25 20.90
CA ASP A 43 11.67 6.39 22.23
C ASP A 43 10.54 6.60 23.25
N VAL A 44 10.27 5.56 24.04
CA VAL A 44 9.21 5.58 25.05
C VAL A 44 9.47 6.60 26.16
N ALA A 45 10.72 6.93 26.45
CA ALA A 45 11.06 7.93 27.46
C ALA A 45 10.74 9.35 26.95
N VAL A 46 11.08 9.65 25.70
CA VAL A 46 10.68 10.91 25.03
C VAL A 46 9.16 11.01 24.99
N TYR A 47 8.48 9.94 24.55
CA TYR A 47 7.02 9.93 24.49
C TYR A 47 6.36 10.15 25.88
N ASN A 48 6.87 9.50 26.93
CA ASN A 48 6.38 9.71 28.29
C ASN A 48 6.61 11.14 28.80
N GLN A 49 7.69 11.80 28.38
CA GLN A 49 7.92 13.21 28.69
C GLN A 49 6.88 14.11 27.99
N ILE A 50 6.53 13.81 26.74
CA ILE A 50 5.45 14.49 26.01
C ILE A 50 4.12 14.32 26.74
N LEU A 51 3.77 13.09 27.13
CA LEU A 51 2.53 12.85 27.88
C LEU A 51 2.50 13.61 29.21
N LYS A 52 3.61 13.61 29.95
CA LYS A 52 3.71 14.34 31.21
C LYS A 52 3.49 15.85 31.05
N GLU A 53 3.93 16.42 29.93
CA GLU A 53 3.84 17.86 29.68
C GLU A 53 2.48 18.27 29.08
N TYR A 54 1.93 17.49 28.15
CA TYR A 54 0.79 17.91 27.33
C TYR A 54 -0.49 17.10 27.53
N LEU A 55 -0.44 15.89 28.12
CA LEU A 55 -1.67 15.11 28.34
C LEU A 55 -2.43 15.67 29.54
N LYS A 56 -3.40 16.55 29.29
CA LYS A 56 -4.27 17.12 30.33
C LYS A 56 -5.52 16.29 30.60
N ASP A 57 -6.15 15.82 29.53
CA ASP A 57 -7.40 15.06 29.58
C ASP A 57 -7.16 13.54 29.54
N GLU A 58 -8.22 12.76 29.71
CA GLU A 58 -8.16 11.33 29.47
C GLU A 58 -7.93 11.04 27.97
N PRO A 59 -7.09 10.04 27.64
CA PRO A 59 -6.86 9.61 26.26
C PRO A 59 -8.17 9.33 25.52
N SER A 60 -8.35 9.95 24.37
CA SER A 60 -9.51 9.74 23.51
C SER A 60 -9.23 10.11 22.07
N ALA A 61 -9.90 9.45 21.12
CA ALA A 61 -9.91 9.83 19.71
C ALA A 61 -11.31 9.64 19.12
N LYS A 62 -11.70 10.51 18.20
CA LYS A 62 -12.98 10.44 17.47
C LYS A 62 -12.77 10.61 15.97
N ALA A 63 -13.71 10.10 15.18
CA ALA A 63 -13.69 10.31 13.73
C ALA A 63 -13.75 11.82 13.41
N GLY A 64 -12.86 12.27 12.55
CA GLY A 64 -12.71 13.69 12.19
C GLY A 64 -11.86 14.51 13.17
N ASP A 65 -11.27 13.90 14.21
CA ASP A 65 -10.27 14.58 15.04
C ASP A 65 -9.06 15.00 14.18
N THR A 66 -8.53 16.19 14.47
CA THR A 66 -7.27 16.72 13.93
C THR A 66 -6.34 17.11 15.08
N MET A 67 -5.05 17.23 14.79
CA MET A 67 -4.01 17.65 15.74
C MET A 67 -3.57 19.07 15.42
N ASP A 68 -4.02 20.03 16.23
CA ASP A 68 -3.63 21.43 16.11
C ASP A 68 -2.63 21.85 17.21
N THR A 69 -2.64 21.13 18.33
CA THR A 69 -1.73 21.34 19.46
C THR A 69 -1.04 20.04 19.91
N MET A 70 0.04 20.16 20.69
CA MET A 70 0.66 19.01 21.36
C MET A 70 -0.27 18.33 22.37
N GLU A 71 -1.30 19.02 22.87
CA GLU A 71 -2.34 18.44 23.73
C GLU A 71 -3.25 17.50 22.93
N ASP A 72 -3.60 17.87 21.69
CA ASP A 72 -4.32 16.98 20.77
C ASP A 72 -3.47 15.77 20.41
N PHE A 73 -2.19 15.99 20.07
CA PHE A 73 -1.25 14.91 19.80
C PHE A 73 -1.18 13.95 20.99
N ALA A 74 -0.98 14.44 22.21
CA ALA A 74 -0.87 13.61 23.41
C ALA A 74 -2.18 12.85 23.67
N ARG A 75 -3.35 13.51 23.61
CA ARG A 75 -4.67 12.91 23.84
C ARG A 75 -4.99 11.80 22.84
N ILE A 76 -4.81 12.08 21.54
CA ILE A 76 -5.19 11.17 20.46
C ILE A 76 -4.19 10.03 20.35
N SER A 77 -2.88 10.33 20.32
CA SER A 77 -1.87 9.28 20.17
C SER A 77 -1.89 8.31 21.35
N SER A 78 -2.01 8.80 22.59
CA SER A 78 -2.03 7.92 23.77
C SER A 78 -3.24 6.99 23.77
N TYR A 79 -4.38 7.44 23.24
CA TYR A 79 -5.55 6.58 23.05
C TYR A 79 -5.24 5.43 22.08
N CYS A 80 -4.61 5.75 20.95
CA CYS A 80 -4.23 4.74 19.97
C CYS A 80 -3.22 3.73 20.55
N LEU A 81 -2.19 4.21 21.24
CA LEU A 81 -1.18 3.36 21.88
C LEU A 81 -1.76 2.47 22.98
N MET A 82 -2.66 3.01 23.82
CA MET A 82 -3.37 2.23 24.84
C MET A 82 -4.19 1.08 24.24
N LYS A 83 -4.70 1.25 23.01
CA LYS A 83 -5.51 0.27 22.30
C LYS A 83 -4.70 -0.60 21.34
N GLY A 84 -3.43 -0.24 21.06
CA GLY A 84 -2.58 -0.90 20.06
C GLY A 84 -3.08 -0.72 18.62
N ILE A 85 -3.82 0.36 18.34
CA ILE A 85 -4.42 0.59 17.02
C ILE A 85 -3.55 1.52 16.18
N GLY A 86 -3.42 1.19 14.90
CA GLY A 86 -2.89 2.09 13.89
C GLY A 86 -3.99 3.03 13.40
N ALA A 87 -3.63 4.27 13.09
CA ALA A 87 -4.58 5.26 12.63
C ALA A 87 -3.88 6.41 11.90
N ASN A 88 -4.66 7.13 11.10
CA ASN A 88 -4.20 8.28 10.36
C ASN A 88 -4.92 9.56 10.84
N PHE A 89 -4.17 10.62 11.10
CA PHE A 89 -4.72 11.90 11.60
C PHE A 89 -4.09 13.08 10.86
N ASP A 90 -4.86 14.16 10.68
CA ASP A 90 -4.33 15.40 10.12
C ASP A 90 -3.64 16.22 11.21
N ILE A 91 -2.44 16.71 10.90
CA ILE A 91 -1.79 17.79 11.62
C ILE A 91 -2.14 19.10 10.90
N THR A 92 -2.75 20.05 11.62
CA THR A 92 -3.11 21.36 11.07
C THR A 92 -2.10 22.45 11.40
N ASN A 93 -1.22 22.20 12.37
CA ASN A 93 -0.18 23.13 12.80
C ASN A 93 1.23 22.52 12.65
N VAL A 94 2.10 23.20 11.89
CA VAL A 94 3.49 22.78 11.64
C VAL A 94 4.32 22.67 12.91
N GLU A 95 3.98 23.44 13.96
CA GLU A 95 4.71 23.43 15.23
C GLU A 95 4.72 22.03 15.88
N ILE A 96 3.69 21.20 15.64
CA ILE A 96 3.69 19.80 16.09
C ILE A 96 4.79 19.01 15.36
N CYS A 97 4.90 19.16 14.04
CA CYS A 97 5.93 18.48 13.26
C CYS A 97 7.33 18.89 13.72
N GLU A 98 7.57 20.20 13.90
CA GLU A 98 8.84 20.75 14.38
C GLU A 98 9.17 20.25 15.80
N TYR A 99 8.16 20.21 16.69
CA TYR A 99 8.31 19.68 18.04
C TYR A 99 8.71 18.20 18.00
N LEU A 100 8.01 17.37 17.23
CA LEU A 100 8.31 15.94 17.16
C LEU A 100 9.71 15.69 16.57
N GLN A 101 10.11 16.41 15.52
CA GLN A 101 11.44 16.27 14.92
C GLN A 101 12.57 16.77 15.84
N SER A 102 12.30 17.74 16.72
CA SER A 102 13.32 18.22 17.67
C SER A 102 13.50 17.31 18.90
N HIS A 103 12.53 16.42 19.18
CA HIS A 103 12.54 15.56 20.36
C HIS A 103 12.83 14.09 20.04
N PHE A 104 12.45 13.60 18.85
CA PHE A 104 12.78 12.25 18.39
C PHE A 104 13.90 12.31 17.35
N GLU A 105 14.77 11.30 17.34
CA GLU A 105 15.56 11.02 16.14
C GLU A 105 14.60 10.63 15.00
N SER A 106 14.88 11.07 13.79
CA SER A 106 14.09 10.73 12.60
C SER A 106 14.96 10.23 11.46
N GLU A 107 14.35 9.44 10.58
CA GLU A 107 14.93 9.03 9.31
C GLU A 107 13.97 9.32 8.16
N PRO A 108 14.48 9.73 6.99
CA PRO A 108 13.65 9.94 5.82
C PRO A 108 13.27 8.62 5.17
N ALA A 109 12.04 8.52 4.70
CA ALA A 109 11.54 7.39 3.93
C ALA A 109 10.62 7.85 2.80
N LEU A 110 10.47 6.98 1.80
CA LEU A 110 9.53 7.20 0.70
C LEU A 110 8.12 6.83 1.17
N GLY A 111 7.20 7.78 1.12
CA GLY A 111 5.78 7.59 1.37
C GLY A 111 4.96 7.51 0.08
N GLY A 112 3.70 7.07 0.22
CA GLY A 112 2.76 6.91 -0.88
C GLY A 112 2.81 5.52 -1.50
N THR A 113 1.67 4.82 -1.54
CA THR A 113 1.58 3.42 -1.97
C THR A 113 2.20 3.18 -3.34
N CYS A 114 1.90 4.03 -4.32
CA CYS A 114 2.37 3.82 -5.68
C CYS A 114 3.84 4.21 -5.86
N ALA A 115 4.32 5.22 -5.16
CA ALA A 115 5.73 5.58 -5.14
C ALA A 115 6.58 4.45 -4.54
N GLN A 116 6.15 3.94 -3.37
CA GLN A 116 6.82 2.82 -2.73
C GLN A 116 6.78 1.54 -3.57
N GLY A 117 5.63 1.22 -4.18
CA GLY A 117 5.51 0.09 -5.07
C GLY A 117 6.41 0.22 -6.31
N ALA A 118 6.50 1.43 -6.89
CA ALA A 118 7.32 1.67 -8.06
C ALA A 118 8.81 1.57 -7.75
N ALA A 119 9.24 2.11 -6.61
CA ALA A 119 10.62 1.95 -6.12
C ALA A 119 10.96 0.48 -5.85
N ALA A 120 10.04 -0.27 -5.24
CA ALA A 120 10.21 -1.70 -4.99
C ALA A 120 10.37 -2.53 -6.28
N LEU A 121 9.51 -2.30 -7.27
CA LEU A 121 9.56 -3.02 -8.54
C LEU A 121 10.78 -2.60 -9.40
N ALA A 122 11.15 -1.31 -9.35
CA ALA A 122 12.37 -0.82 -9.98
C ALA A 122 13.64 -1.41 -9.33
N ALA A 123 13.66 -1.65 -8.02
CA ALA A 123 14.77 -2.32 -7.33
C ALA A 123 14.98 -3.78 -7.82
N MET A 124 13.92 -4.42 -8.31
CA MET A 124 14.01 -5.72 -9.00
C MET A 124 14.50 -5.60 -10.45
N GLY A 125 14.49 -4.39 -11.03
CA GLY A 125 15.02 -4.09 -12.35
C GLY A 125 13.97 -3.87 -13.44
N PHE A 126 12.68 -3.85 -13.10
CA PHE A 126 11.61 -3.65 -14.08
C PHE A 126 11.52 -2.20 -14.61
N PRO A 127 11.11 -2.01 -15.87
CA PRO A 127 10.81 -0.68 -16.40
C PRO A 127 9.55 -0.07 -15.79
N MET A 128 9.71 1.09 -15.14
CA MET A 128 8.64 1.75 -14.40
C MET A 128 8.30 3.14 -14.97
N VAL A 129 7.04 3.54 -14.83
CA VAL A 129 6.63 4.94 -14.86
C VAL A 129 5.82 5.25 -13.60
N ALA A 130 6.20 6.31 -12.90
CA ALA A 130 5.46 6.80 -11.75
C ALA A 130 4.67 8.07 -12.10
N GLN A 131 3.47 8.19 -11.54
CA GLN A 131 2.79 9.47 -11.37
C GLN A 131 2.97 9.93 -9.93
N LEU A 132 3.44 11.17 -9.76
CA LEU A 132 3.85 11.71 -8.47
C LEU A 132 3.02 12.94 -8.11
N THR A 133 2.47 12.95 -6.90
CA THR A 133 1.93 14.13 -6.21
C THR A 133 3.01 14.97 -5.54
N ASP A 134 4.08 14.33 -5.04
CA ASP A 134 5.26 15.00 -4.51
C ASP A 134 6.44 14.77 -5.47
N LYS A 135 6.84 15.85 -6.13
CA LYS A 135 7.97 15.87 -7.07
C LYS A 135 9.21 16.49 -6.46
N CYS A 136 9.23 16.74 -5.15
CA CYS A 136 10.41 17.28 -4.50
C CYS A 136 11.64 16.41 -4.79
N ARG A 137 12.80 17.06 -4.80
CA ARG A 137 14.05 16.43 -5.23
C ARG A 137 14.35 15.17 -4.43
N GLU A 138 14.13 15.19 -3.13
CA GLU A 138 14.40 14.09 -2.21
C GLU A 138 13.54 12.86 -2.52
N VAL A 139 12.24 13.06 -2.81
CA VAL A 139 11.34 11.96 -3.21
C VAL A 139 11.79 11.36 -4.54
N CYS A 140 12.13 12.20 -5.52
CA CYS A 140 12.66 11.73 -6.80
C CYS A 140 13.99 10.97 -6.64
N GLU A 141 14.89 11.43 -5.76
CA GLU A 141 16.18 10.77 -5.47
C GLU A 141 15.98 9.40 -4.81
N MET A 142 15.01 9.24 -3.90
CA MET A 142 14.67 7.94 -3.31
C MET A 142 14.13 6.93 -4.33
N MET A 143 13.65 7.40 -5.48
CA MET A 143 13.10 6.59 -6.57
C MET A 143 14.01 6.51 -7.80
N ASP A 144 15.21 7.13 -7.76
CA ASP A 144 16.09 7.25 -8.93
C ASP A 144 16.71 5.89 -9.30
N ALA A 145 16.09 5.25 -10.29
CA ALA A 145 16.54 4.01 -10.88
C ALA A 145 16.66 4.17 -12.41
N SER A 146 17.58 3.41 -13.01
CA SER A 146 17.95 3.54 -14.43
C SER A 146 16.76 3.55 -15.42
N ASP A 147 15.73 2.74 -15.15
CA ASP A 147 14.53 2.63 -15.98
C ASP A 147 13.26 3.27 -15.35
N MET A 148 13.40 4.01 -14.25
CA MET A 148 12.31 4.80 -13.68
C MET A 148 12.09 6.06 -14.51
N ARG A 149 10.84 6.28 -14.93
CA ARG A 149 10.44 7.45 -15.73
C ARG A 149 9.23 8.15 -15.12
N VAL A 150 9.02 9.39 -15.56
CA VAL A 150 7.81 10.17 -15.30
C VAL A 150 7.35 10.83 -16.60
N VAL A 151 6.06 11.14 -16.69
CA VAL A 151 5.53 11.89 -17.84
C VAL A 151 5.83 13.37 -17.68
N LYS A 152 6.44 13.99 -18.69
CA LYS A 152 6.69 15.43 -18.76
C LYS A 152 6.31 15.97 -20.14
N GLY A 153 5.17 16.65 -20.21
CA GLY A 153 4.58 17.04 -21.50
C GLY A 153 4.16 15.79 -22.27
N GLU A 154 4.69 15.62 -23.48
CA GLU A 154 4.38 14.47 -24.35
C GLU A 154 5.42 13.34 -24.27
N ASN A 155 6.41 13.45 -23.38
CA ASN A 155 7.54 12.52 -23.31
C ASN A 155 7.65 11.82 -21.95
N LEU A 156 8.24 10.62 -21.97
CA LEU A 156 8.80 9.99 -20.77
C LEU A 156 10.23 10.48 -20.58
N VAL A 157 10.52 11.00 -19.39
CA VAL A 157 11.85 11.46 -18.99
C VAL A 157 12.33 10.70 -17.74
N PRO A 158 13.65 10.58 -17.51
CA PRO A 158 14.17 10.12 -16.22
C PRO A 158 13.53 10.88 -15.06
N ILE A 159 13.28 10.18 -13.95
CA ILE A 159 12.56 10.77 -12.80
C ILE A 159 13.18 12.07 -12.29
N MET A 160 14.51 12.16 -12.27
CA MET A 160 15.24 13.36 -11.84
C MET A 160 15.04 14.57 -12.76
N GLU A 161 14.63 14.39 -14.02
CA GLU A 161 14.25 15.50 -14.90
C GLU A 161 12.83 16.02 -14.63
N GLY A 162 12.01 15.24 -13.90
CA GLY A 162 10.70 15.64 -13.42
C GLY A 162 10.70 16.23 -12.01
N ALA A 163 11.83 16.22 -11.31
CA ALA A 163 11.97 16.77 -9.97
C ALA A 163 11.70 18.29 -9.96
N SER A 164 11.14 18.78 -8.85
CA SER A 164 10.86 20.17 -8.56
C SER A 164 11.60 20.64 -7.30
N ASP A 165 11.76 21.96 -7.17
CA ASP A 165 12.27 22.61 -5.96
C ASP A 165 11.13 22.98 -4.98
N GLU A 166 9.94 22.40 -5.16
CA GLU A 166 8.82 22.61 -4.23
C GLU A 166 9.09 21.91 -2.89
N PRO A 167 8.57 22.45 -1.77
CA PRO A 167 8.70 21.77 -0.48
C PRO A 167 8.07 20.37 -0.50
N PRO A 168 8.68 19.40 0.19
CA PRO A 168 8.13 18.05 0.29
C PRO A 168 6.77 18.03 0.98
N VAL A 169 5.96 17.05 0.60
CA VAL A 169 4.74 16.66 1.30
C VAL A 169 5.14 15.85 2.53
N TYR A 170 4.94 16.39 3.74
CA TYR A 170 5.39 15.75 4.98
C TYR A 170 4.34 14.89 5.64
N HIS A 171 4.66 13.61 5.83
CA HIS A 171 3.92 12.74 6.75
C HIS A 171 4.84 12.31 7.89
N MET A 172 4.40 12.52 9.13
CA MET A 172 5.16 12.08 10.31
C MET A 172 4.71 10.67 10.68
N ILE A 173 5.64 9.72 10.71
CA ILE A 173 5.34 8.33 11.05
C ILE A 173 5.83 8.03 12.46
N LEU A 174 4.90 7.78 13.38
CA LEU A 174 5.21 7.35 14.75
C LEU A 174 4.94 5.85 14.89
N GLN A 175 6.00 5.05 14.89
CA GLN A 175 5.92 3.61 15.15
C GLN A 175 6.06 3.35 16.65
N PHE A 176 5.28 2.42 17.18
CA PHE A 176 5.36 2.01 18.58
C PHE A 176 5.33 0.50 18.70
N SER A 177 5.98 -0.05 19.74
CA SER A 177 6.13 -1.49 19.90
C SER A 177 5.24 -2.03 21.01
N LYS A 178 4.81 -3.28 20.83
CA LYS A 178 4.15 -4.07 21.86
C LYS A 178 5.01 -4.13 23.12
N ASP A 179 4.35 -4.16 24.27
CA ASP A 179 4.89 -4.30 25.62
C ASP A 179 5.66 -3.08 26.16
N ASP A 180 5.89 -2.04 25.33
CA ASP A 180 6.39 -0.74 25.79
C ASP A 180 5.43 -0.09 26.80
N ARG A 181 6.03 0.65 27.75
CA ARG A 181 5.34 1.18 28.92
C ARG A 181 5.14 2.69 28.84
N ILE A 182 3.90 3.09 28.59
CA ILE A 182 3.49 4.49 28.63
C ILE A 182 2.86 4.84 29.98
N VAL A 183 3.10 6.07 30.46
CA VAL A 183 2.61 6.56 31.76
C VAL A 183 1.57 7.65 31.52
N ILE A 184 0.33 7.35 31.89
CA ILE A 184 -0.82 8.26 31.76
C ILE A 184 -1.33 8.56 33.16
N HIS A 185 -1.32 9.84 33.54
CA HIS A 185 -1.80 10.31 34.85
C HIS A 185 -1.23 9.52 36.04
N GLY A 186 0.05 9.14 35.94
CA GLY A 186 0.78 8.37 36.96
C GLY A 186 0.53 6.86 36.95
N LYS A 187 -0.28 6.34 36.01
CA LYS A 187 -0.51 4.91 35.83
C LYS A 187 0.18 4.39 34.58
N GLU A 188 0.83 3.24 34.72
CA GLU A 188 1.50 2.56 33.62
C GLU A 188 0.53 1.71 32.79
N TYR A 189 0.68 1.78 31.46
CA TYR A 189 -0.04 0.97 30.49
C TYR A 189 0.95 0.30 29.55
N ALA A 190 0.78 -1.01 29.34
CA ALA A 190 1.49 -1.75 28.31
C ALA A 190 0.79 -1.57 26.97
N VAL A 191 1.55 -1.24 25.93
CA VAL A 191 1.05 -1.23 24.56
C VAL A 191 0.70 -2.68 24.15
N PRO A 192 -0.55 -2.97 23.74
CA PRO A 192 -0.97 -4.36 23.50
C PRO A 192 -0.48 -4.93 22.17
N LEU A 193 -0.22 -4.09 21.17
CA LEU A 193 0.21 -4.46 19.82
C LEU A 193 1.17 -3.41 19.25
N SER A 194 2.20 -3.86 18.51
CA SER A 194 3.04 -2.96 17.73
C SER A 194 2.24 -2.40 16.56
N ASN A 195 2.26 -1.08 16.38
CA ASN A 195 1.55 -0.44 15.28
C ASN A 195 2.17 0.93 14.94
N ARG A 196 1.53 1.71 14.07
CA ARG A 196 1.99 3.03 13.67
C ARG A 196 0.87 4.06 13.57
N LEU A 197 1.20 5.31 13.84
CA LEU A 197 0.38 6.46 13.47
C LEU A 197 1.00 7.16 12.27
N ILE A 198 0.15 7.51 11.29
CA ILE A 198 0.54 8.34 10.14
C ILE A 198 -0.11 9.70 10.34
N LEU A 199 0.72 10.74 10.50
CA LEU A 199 0.24 12.08 10.78
C LEU A 199 0.46 12.97 9.55
N PHE A 200 -0.62 13.36 8.91
CA PHE A 200 -0.61 14.10 7.66
C PHE A 200 -0.44 15.60 7.92
N TYR A 201 0.72 16.17 7.61
CA TYR A 201 0.87 17.61 7.45
C TYR A 201 0.84 17.95 5.96
N ASP A 202 -0.33 17.76 5.36
CA ASP A 202 -0.46 17.75 3.90
C ASP A 202 -1.82 18.27 3.39
N LYS A 203 -1.77 19.04 2.31
CA LYS A 203 -2.92 19.53 1.54
C LYS A 203 -2.99 18.91 0.13
N ILE A 204 -1.89 18.38 -0.39
CA ILE A 204 -1.78 17.81 -1.73
C ILE A 204 -2.55 16.49 -1.81
N HIS A 205 -2.37 15.54 -0.89
CA HIS A 205 -3.15 14.29 -0.91
C HIS A 205 -4.63 14.49 -0.58
N LYS A 206 -5.03 15.65 -0.08
CA LYS A 206 -6.45 16.02 0.06
C LYS A 206 -7.12 16.25 -1.29
N THR A 207 -6.34 16.44 -2.35
CA THR A 207 -6.83 16.67 -3.71
C THR A 207 -6.25 15.74 -4.77
N VAL A 208 -5.16 15.01 -4.48
CA VAL A 208 -4.46 14.09 -5.39
C VAL A 208 -4.38 14.66 -6.81
N PRO A 209 -3.64 15.77 -7.02
CA PRO A 209 -3.55 16.39 -8.33
C PRO A 209 -2.89 15.45 -9.33
N ILE A 210 -3.49 15.32 -10.52
CA ILE A 210 -2.96 14.51 -11.62
C ILE A 210 -2.88 15.42 -12.83
N ASP A 211 -1.68 15.51 -13.41
CA ASP A 211 -1.45 16.38 -14.57
C ASP A 211 -2.21 15.85 -15.79
N GLN A 212 -2.87 16.74 -16.53
CA GLN A 212 -3.60 16.33 -17.74
C GLN A 212 -2.67 15.67 -18.77
N CYS A 213 -1.41 16.08 -18.85
CA CYS A 213 -0.43 15.48 -19.75
C CYS A 213 -0.15 14.00 -19.42
N PHE A 214 -0.26 13.58 -18.15
CA PHE A 214 -0.14 12.18 -17.76
C PHE A 214 -1.28 11.35 -18.37
N PHE A 215 -2.52 11.84 -18.26
CA PHE A 215 -3.67 11.19 -18.89
C PHE A 215 -3.55 11.17 -20.41
N ASP A 216 -3.18 12.29 -21.02
CA ASP A 216 -3.07 12.40 -22.48
C ASP A 216 -2.00 11.46 -23.03
N TYR A 217 -0.86 11.35 -22.35
CA TYR A 217 0.22 10.44 -22.72
C TYR A 217 -0.26 8.98 -22.70
N TRP A 218 -0.83 8.50 -21.59
CA TRP A 218 -1.23 7.10 -21.48
C TRP A 218 -2.50 6.75 -22.27
N ASN A 219 -3.38 7.73 -22.50
CA ASN A 219 -4.46 7.56 -23.46
C ASN A 219 -3.93 7.37 -24.88
N ALA A 220 -2.78 7.95 -25.24
CA ALA A 220 -2.15 7.77 -26.56
C ALA A 220 -1.29 6.50 -26.65
N HIS A 221 -0.72 6.03 -25.54
CA HIS A 221 0.27 4.94 -25.47
C HIS A 221 -0.25 3.74 -24.65
N THR A 222 -1.52 3.38 -24.81
CA THR A 222 -2.15 2.34 -23.98
C THR A 222 -1.56 0.94 -24.20
N ASP A 223 -1.05 0.66 -25.41
CA ASP A 223 -0.43 -0.63 -25.75
C ASP A 223 0.96 -0.82 -25.11
N ASP A 224 1.59 0.28 -24.67
CA ASP A 224 2.90 0.29 -24.02
C ASP A 224 2.81 0.00 -22.50
N ILE A 225 1.60 -0.30 -22.00
CA ILE A 225 1.36 -0.54 -20.57
C ILE A 225 1.29 -2.04 -20.31
N SER A 226 2.23 -2.52 -19.50
CA SER A 226 2.22 -3.87 -18.93
C SER A 226 1.09 -4.01 -17.91
N SER A 227 0.98 -3.04 -16.99
CA SER A 227 -0.08 -3.00 -15.97
C SER A 227 -0.19 -1.59 -15.39
N TYR A 228 -1.36 -1.25 -14.88
CA TYR A 228 -1.61 0.01 -14.19
C TYR A 228 -1.99 -0.24 -12.72
N LEU A 229 -1.25 0.36 -11.78
CA LEU A 229 -1.63 0.40 -10.36
C LEU A 229 -2.21 1.78 -10.03
N ALA A 230 -3.43 1.82 -9.49
CA ALA A 230 -3.96 3.02 -8.84
C ALA A 230 -4.11 2.84 -7.33
N ALA A 231 -3.68 3.84 -6.55
CA ALA A 231 -3.88 3.94 -5.11
C ALA A 231 -3.76 5.39 -4.61
N GLY A 232 -3.97 5.60 -3.31
CA GLY A 232 -3.63 6.85 -2.62
C GLY A 232 -4.75 7.89 -2.49
N PHE A 233 -6.00 7.46 -2.57
CA PHE A 233 -7.16 8.36 -2.44
C PHE A 233 -7.70 8.47 -0.99
N ASP A 234 -7.05 7.79 -0.05
CA ASP A 234 -7.48 7.61 1.35
C ASP A 234 -7.49 8.89 2.18
N ALA A 235 -6.64 9.85 1.82
CA ALA A 235 -6.56 11.16 2.47
C ALA A 235 -7.61 12.16 1.95
N VAL A 236 -8.30 11.89 0.84
CA VAL A 236 -9.35 12.79 0.32
C VAL A 236 -10.59 12.69 1.20
N ILE A 237 -10.98 13.80 1.79
CA ILE A 237 -12.17 13.89 2.66
C ILE A 237 -13.35 14.61 2.01
N ASP A 238 -13.09 15.48 1.03
CA ASP A 238 -14.11 16.27 0.36
C ASP A 238 -14.72 15.48 -0.82
N THR A 239 -16.04 15.30 -0.79
CA THR A 239 -16.76 14.53 -1.81
C THR A 239 -16.84 15.24 -3.15
N GLY A 240 -16.84 16.57 -3.18
CA GLY A 240 -16.78 17.34 -4.42
C GLY A 240 -15.44 17.20 -5.12
N ILE A 241 -14.33 17.27 -4.36
CA ILE A 241 -12.99 17.01 -4.89
C ILE A 241 -12.88 15.57 -5.40
N MET A 242 -13.42 14.59 -4.66
CA MET A 242 -13.42 13.20 -5.11
C MET A 242 -14.25 13.01 -6.39
N GLU A 243 -15.40 13.67 -6.51
CA GLU A 243 -16.25 13.60 -7.70
C GLU A 243 -15.48 14.07 -8.95
N GLU A 244 -14.77 15.19 -8.86
CA GLU A 244 -13.92 15.70 -9.94
C GLU A 244 -12.81 14.71 -10.33
N ARG A 245 -12.15 14.10 -9.34
CA ARG A 245 -11.10 13.09 -9.59
C ARG A 245 -11.67 11.83 -10.22
N LEU A 246 -12.82 11.35 -9.75
CA LEU A 246 -13.50 10.20 -10.34
C LEU A 246 -13.92 10.48 -11.79
N ASP A 247 -14.36 11.69 -12.13
CA ASP A 247 -14.67 12.07 -13.51
C ASP A 247 -13.46 11.99 -14.44
N GLN A 248 -12.29 12.39 -13.97
CA GLN A 248 -11.03 12.28 -14.72
C GLN A 248 -10.60 10.81 -14.87
N LEU A 249 -10.57 10.06 -13.76
CA LEU A 249 -10.13 8.67 -13.71
C LEU A 249 -11.03 7.73 -14.51
N CYS A 250 -12.35 7.81 -14.32
CA CYS A 250 -13.30 6.96 -15.04
C CYS A 250 -13.21 7.19 -16.55
N ARG A 251 -13.05 8.45 -16.98
CA ARG A 251 -12.84 8.78 -18.39
C ARG A 251 -11.54 8.19 -18.92
N HIS A 252 -10.45 8.30 -18.16
CA HIS A 252 -9.15 7.73 -18.52
C HIS A 252 -9.24 6.21 -18.69
N PHE A 253 -9.72 5.50 -17.67
CA PHE A 253 -9.80 4.03 -17.71
C PHE A 253 -10.82 3.51 -18.72
N GLU A 254 -11.90 4.24 -19.00
CA GLU A 254 -12.82 3.92 -20.10
C GLU A 254 -12.12 4.00 -21.47
N ILE A 255 -11.31 5.04 -21.71
CA ILE A 255 -10.52 5.16 -22.94
C ILE A 255 -9.53 4.01 -23.05
N MET A 256 -8.78 3.74 -21.99
CA MET A 256 -7.77 2.68 -21.97
C MET A 256 -8.37 1.32 -22.26
N ARG A 257 -9.45 0.95 -21.56
CA ARG A 257 -10.16 -0.33 -21.76
C ARG A 257 -10.72 -0.50 -23.18
N ARG A 258 -11.15 0.60 -23.82
CA ARG A 258 -11.62 0.56 -25.22
C ARG A 258 -10.49 0.36 -26.21
N LYS A 259 -9.33 0.97 -25.96
CA LYS A 259 -8.15 0.86 -26.83
C LYS A 259 -7.44 -0.49 -26.67
N ASN A 260 -7.30 -0.95 -25.44
CA ASN A 260 -6.69 -2.22 -25.08
C ASN A 260 -7.64 -3.01 -24.17
N PRO A 261 -8.41 -3.97 -24.71
CA PRO A 261 -9.31 -4.81 -23.91
C PRO A 261 -8.61 -5.72 -22.90
N GLU A 262 -7.33 -6.05 -23.15
CA GLU A 262 -6.47 -6.86 -22.28
C GLU A 262 -5.77 -6.01 -21.21
N PHE A 263 -6.09 -4.72 -21.13
CA PHE A 263 -5.56 -3.79 -20.14
C PHE A 263 -5.79 -4.32 -18.72
N ILE A 264 -4.71 -4.38 -17.93
CA ILE A 264 -4.73 -4.77 -16.53
C ILE A 264 -4.68 -3.53 -15.65
N PHE A 265 -5.82 -3.25 -15.02
CA PHE A 265 -5.96 -2.27 -13.96
C PHE A 265 -6.03 -2.98 -12.60
N TYR A 266 -5.01 -2.73 -11.77
CA TYR A 266 -4.97 -3.10 -10.38
C TYR A 266 -5.31 -1.87 -9.52
N PHE A 267 -6.32 -1.99 -8.66
CA PHE A 267 -6.70 -0.94 -7.71
C PHE A 267 -6.41 -1.39 -6.28
N GLU A 268 -5.46 -0.76 -5.60
CA GLU A 268 -5.12 -1.11 -4.21
C GLU A 268 -6.00 -0.31 -3.23
N GLY A 269 -6.58 -1.04 -2.28
CA GLY A 269 -7.34 -0.52 -1.16
C GLY A 269 -6.47 0.20 -0.13
N ALA A 270 -7.14 0.92 0.76
CA ALA A 270 -6.51 1.60 1.87
C ALA A 270 -7.56 1.90 2.95
N PHE A 271 -7.10 2.42 4.09
CA PHE A 271 -7.95 2.95 5.14
C PHE A 271 -8.35 4.42 4.86
N TYR A 272 -9.55 4.62 4.32
CA TYR A 272 -10.07 5.95 3.95
C TYR A 272 -10.54 6.77 5.16
N MET A 273 -10.13 8.04 5.21
CA MET A 273 -10.56 8.98 6.26
C MET A 273 -12.06 9.34 6.19
N ASN A 274 -12.63 9.40 4.97
CA ASN A 274 -14.07 9.61 4.76
C ASN A 274 -14.73 8.34 4.18
N PRO A 275 -15.62 7.67 4.93
CA PRO A 275 -16.36 6.50 4.44
C PRO A 275 -17.23 6.75 3.20
N GLU A 276 -17.75 7.96 3.01
CA GLU A 276 -18.54 8.34 1.82
C GLU A 276 -17.66 8.41 0.58
N VAL A 277 -16.47 9.00 0.69
CA VAL A 277 -15.44 9.00 -0.38
C VAL A 277 -15.06 7.58 -0.77
N LYS A 278 -14.83 6.70 0.21
CA LYS A 278 -14.58 5.26 -0.05
C LYS A 278 -15.72 4.65 -0.87
N GLU A 279 -16.97 4.88 -0.49
CA GLU A 279 -18.12 4.33 -1.20
C GLU A 279 -18.24 4.90 -2.63
N MET A 280 -17.96 6.19 -2.84
CA MET A 280 -17.93 6.79 -4.18
C MET A 280 -16.93 6.10 -5.10
N ILE A 281 -15.71 5.88 -4.62
CA ILE A 281 -14.65 5.19 -5.36
C ILE A 281 -15.04 3.75 -5.68
N PHE A 282 -15.53 3.01 -4.69
CA PHE A 282 -15.93 1.62 -4.88
C PHE A 282 -17.10 1.48 -5.88
N ARG A 283 -18.01 2.45 -5.93
CA ARG A 283 -19.13 2.43 -6.91
C ARG A 283 -18.73 2.85 -8.30
N ARG A 284 -17.80 3.81 -8.44
CA ARG A 284 -17.49 4.44 -9.73
C ARG A 284 -16.22 3.91 -10.36
N LEU A 285 -15.14 3.75 -9.60
CA LEU A 285 -13.82 3.38 -10.11
C LEU A 285 -13.55 1.88 -10.02
N ALA A 286 -13.89 1.23 -8.91
CA ALA A 286 -13.61 -0.20 -8.73
C ALA A 286 -14.20 -1.13 -9.81
N PRO A 287 -15.35 -0.84 -10.46
CA PRO A 287 -15.84 -1.64 -11.59
C PRO A 287 -14.92 -1.67 -12.81
N TYR A 288 -13.96 -0.74 -12.91
CA TYR A 288 -12.94 -0.75 -13.95
C TYR A 288 -11.79 -1.69 -13.63
N ALA A 289 -11.57 -2.03 -12.36
CA ALA A 289 -10.43 -2.83 -11.93
C ALA A 289 -10.60 -4.30 -12.35
N ASN A 290 -9.52 -4.86 -12.91
CA ASN A 290 -9.38 -6.29 -13.09
C ASN A 290 -9.13 -6.96 -11.73
N ILE A 291 -8.34 -6.29 -10.89
CA ILE A 291 -7.96 -6.77 -9.56
C ILE A 291 -8.11 -5.64 -8.55
N PHE A 292 -8.83 -5.91 -7.47
CA PHE A 292 -8.81 -5.09 -6.27
C PHE A 292 -7.88 -5.71 -5.23
N GLY A 293 -6.96 -4.93 -4.66
CA GLY A 293 -6.07 -5.40 -3.61
C GLY A 293 -6.43 -4.86 -2.23
N SER A 294 -6.22 -5.64 -1.17
CA SER A 294 -6.54 -5.25 0.21
C SER A 294 -5.89 -6.21 1.21
N ASN A 295 -5.73 -5.76 2.45
CA ASN A 295 -5.41 -6.64 3.59
C ASN A 295 -6.69 -7.21 4.26
N GLU A 296 -6.52 -8.08 5.25
CA GLU A 296 -7.62 -8.74 5.97
C GLU A 296 -8.46 -7.78 6.83
N GLU A 297 -7.84 -6.77 7.45
CA GLU A 297 -8.54 -5.81 8.30
C GLU A 297 -9.49 -4.93 7.47
N GLU A 298 -9.05 -4.52 6.28
CA GLU A 298 -9.83 -3.72 5.34
C GLU A 298 -11.00 -4.49 4.73
N LEU A 299 -10.83 -5.79 4.45
CA LEU A 299 -11.91 -6.67 4.01
C LEU A 299 -12.99 -6.80 5.08
N VAL A 300 -12.59 -7.11 6.32
CA VAL A 300 -13.50 -7.22 7.47
C VAL A 300 -14.26 -5.91 7.67
N ALA A 301 -13.54 -4.79 7.79
CA ALA A 301 -14.14 -3.48 8.01
C ALA A 301 -15.11 -3.06 6.90
N GLN A 302 -14.87 -3.49 5.65
CA GLN A 302 -15.79 -3.20 4.54
C GLN A 302 -17.04 -4.08 4.58
N ASN A 303 -16.91 -5.35 4.94
CA ASN A 303 -18.03 -6.29 5.03
C ASN A 303 -18.94 -6.03 6.24
N GLU A 304 -18.37 -5.61 7.37
CA GLU A 304 -19.13 -5.26 8.59
C GLU A 304 -20.14 -4.14 8.34
N LYS A 305 -19.84 -3.17 7.47
CA LYS A 305 -20.77 -2.10 7.06
C LYS A 305 -22.06 -2.63 6.45
N TYR A 306 -22.04 -3.85 5.96
CA TYR A 306 -23.17 -4.52 5.31
C TYR A 306 -23.70 -5.69 6.12
N GLY A 307 -23.29 -5.83 7.39
CA GLY A 307 -23.71 -6.91 8.26
C GLY A 307 -23.19 -8.28 7.84
N ILE A 308 -22.06 -8.32 7.11
CA ILE A 308 -21.40 -9.54 6.69
C ILE A 308 -20.23 -9.79 7.63
N GLU A 309 -20.32 -10.86 8.42
CA GLU A 309 -19.22 -11.32 9.27
C GLU A 309 -18.18 -12.04 8.41
N THR A 310 -16.90 -11.70 8.57
CA THR A 310 -15.77 -12.33 7.88
C THR A 310 -14.78 -12.81 8.92
N ASP A 311 -14.74 -14.12 9.17
CA ASP A 311 -13.79 -14.74 10.07
C ASP A 311 -12.48 -15.01 9.33
N ILE A 312 -11.45 -14.20 9.62
CA ILE A 312 -10.13 -14.31 8.99
C ILE A 312 -9.39 -15.61 9.35
N THR A 313 -9.87 -16.37 10.34
CA THR A 313 -9.31 -17.66 10.74
C THR A 313 -9.93 -18.84 9.98
N ASP A 314 -10.95 -18.58 9.15
CA ASP A 314 -11.61 -19.56 8.30
C ASP A 314 -11.56 -19.13 6.82
N ILE A 315 -10.80 -19.87 6.01
CA ILE A 315 -10.64 -19.58 4.58
C ILE A 315 -11.96 -19.61 3.81
N GLU A 316 -12.95 -20.40 4.23
CA GLU A 316 -14.28 -20.39 3.58
C GLU A 316 -15.01 -19.07 3.86
N SER A 317 -14.95 -18.59 5.11
CA SER A 317 -15.47 -17.28 5.50
C SER A 317 -14.78 -16.14 4.75
N VAL A 318 -13.44 -16.20 4.61
CA VAL A 318 -12.66 -15.23 3.82
C VAL A 318 -13.12 -15.20 2.36
N ILE A 319 -13.27 -16.35 1.70
CA ILE A 319 -13.74 -16.42 0.31
C ILE A 319 -15.15 -15.83 0.17
N ASN A 320 -16.05 -16.17 1.10
CA ASN A 320 -17.42 -15.64 1.10
C ASN A 320 -17.43 -14.11 1.29
N GLY A 321 -16.54 -13.60 2.15
CA GLY A 321 -16.34 -12.17 2.34
C GLY A 321 -15.84 -11.48 1.08
N ILE A 322 -14.89 -12.08 0.36
CA ILE A 322 -14.40 -11.56 -0.93
C ILE A 322 -15.53 -11.60 -1.97
N GLU A 323 -16.24 -12.73 -2.12
CA GLU A 323 -17.33 -12.89 -3.09
C GLU A 323 -18.44 -11.85 -2.89
N ALA A 324 -18.77 -11.53 -1.63
CA ALA A 324 -19.73 -10.50 -1.31
C ALA A 324 -19.27 -9.11 -1.77
N LEU A 325 -17.99 -8.78 -1.54
CA LEU A 325 -17.38 -7.52 -1.98
C LEU A 325 -17.35 -7.42 -3.52
N LEU A 326 -16.87 -8.46 -4.20
CA LEU A 326 -16.81 -8.52 -5.67
C LEU A 326 -18.20 -8.34 -6.29
N SER A 327 -19.20 -9.08 -5.79
CA SER A 327 -20.58 -9.02 -6.27
C SER A 327 -21.22 -7.65 -6.07
N ARG A 328 -20.91 -6.99 -4.95
CA ARG A 328 -21.50 -5.69 -4.60
C ARG A 328 -21.01 -4.56 -5.51
N TYR A 329 -19.74 -4.58 -5.88
CA TYR A 329 -19.09 -3.48 -6.60
C TYR A 329 -18.74 -3.81 -8.05
N GLY A 330 -19.07 -5.02 -8.54
CA GLY A 330 -18.78 -5.43 -9.91
C GLY A 330 -17.28 -5.54 -10.20
N ILE A 331 -16.50 -5.93 -9.19
CA ILE A 331 -15.06 -6.15 -9.31
C ILE A 331 -14.84 -7.60 -9.80
N ARG A 332 -13.89 -7.82 -10.70
CA ARG A 332 -13.68 -9.14 -11.34
C ARG A 332 -12.89 -10.11 -10.47
N GLY A 333 -11.89 -9.61 -9.75
CA GLY A 333 -11.10 -10.41 -8.82
C GLY A 333 -10.48 -9.56 -7.73
N MET A 334 -10.07 -10.24 -6.66
CA MET A 334 -9.42 -9.60 -5.52
C MET A 334 -8.15 -10.34 -5.16
N VAL A 335 -7.11 -9.58 -4.83
CA VAL A 335 -5.92 -10.05 -4.15
C VAL A 335 -6.02 -9.65 -2.68
N LEU A 336 -6.03 -10.64 -1.80
CA LEU A 336 -5.92 -10.46 -0.36
C LEU A 336 -4.48 -10.77 0.05
N HIS A 337 -3.83 -9.85 0.74
CA HIS A 337 -2.51 -10.07 1.33
C HIS A 337 -2.56 -10.03 2.84
N THR A 338 -1.89 -10.99 3.47
CA THR A 338 -1.80 -11.14 4.93
C THR A 338 -0.34 -11.44 5.29
N LYS A 339 -0.02 -11.45 6.58
CA LYS A 339 1.31 -11.87 7.05
C LYS A 339 1.64 -13.35 6.75
N ASP A 340 0.62 -14.19 6.60
CA ASP A 340 0.76 -15.66 6.57
C ASP A 340 0.58 -16.26 5.17
N TYR A 341 -0.22 -15.60 4.33
CA TYR A 341 -0.48 -16.00 2.96
C TYR A 341 -0.95 -14.82 2.11
N SER A 342 -0.93 -15.01 0.81
CA SER A 342 -1.65 -14.19 -0.14
C SER A 342 -2.63 -15.04 -0.96
N LEU A 343 -3.75 -14.46 -1.35
CA LEU A 343 -4.85 -15.14 -2.02
C LEU A 343 -5.36 -14.28 -3.17
N TYR A 344 -5.40 -14.84 -4.38
CA TYR A 344 -6.26 -14.34 -5.44
C TYR A 344 -7.58 -15.10 -5.43
N TYR A 345 -8.71 -14.39 -5.53
CA TYR A 345 -10.02 -14.99 -5.77
C TYR A 345 -10.82 -14.14 -6.76
N GLY A 346 -11.27 -14.73 -7.87
CA GLY A 346 -11.96 -13.97 -8.92
C GLY A 346 -12.13 -14.70 -10.25
N GLU A 347 -12.54 -13.95 -11.26
CA GLU A 347 -12.57 -14.42 -12.65
C GLU A 347 -11.19 -14.93 -13.10
N GLU A 348 -11.19 -15.85 -14.07
CA GLU A 348 -9.93 -16.36 -14.63
C GLU A 348 -9.17 -15.24 -15.35
N LEU A 349 -7.91 -15.04 -14.96
CA LEU A 349 -7.00 -14.11 -15.63
C LEU A 349 -6.26 -14.82 -16.77
N ALA A 350 -6.85 -14.79 -17.97
CA ALA A 350 -6.29 -15.47 -19.14
C ALA A 350 -4.86 -15.02 -19.45
N GLY A 351 -3.94 -15.97 -19.59
CA GLY A 351 -2.53 -15.70 -19.93
C GLY A 351 -1.68 -15.12 -18.79
N ILE A 352 -2.23 -14.98 -17.58
CA ILE A 352 -1.55 -14.41 -16.41
C ILE A 352 -1.28 -15.51 -15.39
N ASP A 353 -0.01 -15.71 -15.04
CA ASP A 353 0.37 -16.58 -13.92
C ASP A 353 0.28 -15.81 -12.60
N ILE A 354 -0.93 -15.72 -12.04
CA ILE A 354 -1.15 -15.01 -10.78
C ILE A 354 -0.44 -15.69 -9.59
N GLU A 355 -0.16 -16.99 -9.66
CA GLU A 355 0.63 -17.70 -8.64
C GLU A 355 2.06 -17.15 -8.59
N LYS A 356 2.66 -16.87 -9.77
CA LYS A 356 3.96 -16.18 -9.88
C LYS A 356 3.90 -14.82 -9.18
N GLY A 357 2.91 -13.99 -9.53
CA GLY A 357 2.76 -12.65 -8.96
C GLY A 357 2.65 -12.67 -7.44
N LEU A 358 1.74 -13.49 -6.89
CA LEU A 358 1.56 -13.66 -5.45
C LEU A 358 2.84 -14.15 -4.75
N THR A 359 3.57 -15.06 -5.39
CA THR A 359 4.83 -15.62 -4.86
C THR A 359 5.92 -14.56 -4.79
N ILE A 360 6.12 -13.80 -5.86
CA ILE A 360 7.14 -12.73 -5.91
C ILE A 360 6.75 -11.57 -5.00
N GLY A 361 5.45 -11.23 -4.92
CA GLY A 361 4.92 -10.29 -3.93
C GLY A 361 5.29 -10.67 -2.50
N ASN A 362 5.01 -11.92 -2.10
CA ASN A 362 5.37 -12.41 -0.78
C ASN A 362 6.89 -12.36 -0.54
N LEU A 363 7.69 -12.71 -1.57
CA LEU A 363 9.15 -12.71 -1.47
C LEU A 363 9.73 -11.30 -1.29
N MET A 364 9.28 -10.34 -2.10
CA MET A 364 9.73 -8.95 -2.03
C MET A 364 9.33 -8.32 -0.70
N SER A 365 8.09 -8.53 -0.26
CA SER A 365 7.61 -8.02 1.03
C SER A 365 8.38 -8.62 2.21
N GLY A 366 8.55 -9.95 2.24
CA GLY A 366 9.36 -10.62 3.26
C GLY A 366 10.84 -10.18 3.25
N THR A 367 11.39 -9.90 2.08
CA THR A 367 12.75 -9.35 1.94
C THR A 367 12.84 -7.96 2.54
N ARG A 368 11.89 -7.05 2.21
CA ARG A 368 11.85 -5.71 2.81
C ARG A 368 11.70 -5.77 4.33
N ALA A 369 10.84 -6.67 4.83
CA ALA A 369 10.69 -6.90 6.27
C ALA A 369 12.00 -7.36 6.95
N ARG A 370 12.81 -8.18 6.25
CA ARG A 370 14.10 -8.68 6.73
C ARG A 370 15.17 -7.59 6.76
N ILE A 371 15.32 -6.81 5.68
CA ILE A 371 16.50 -5.93 5.49
C ILE A 371 16.21 -4.45 5.77
N GLY A 372 14.96 -4.01 5.67
CA GLY A 372 14.51 -2.63 5.89
C GLY A 372 14.70 -1.69 4.70
N LYS A 373 14.86 -2.22 3.49
CA LYS A 373 14.94 -1.47 2.23
C LYS A 373 14.31 -2.26 1.09
N TYR A 374 14.08 -1.63 -0.07
CA TYR A 374 13.67 -2.32 -1.29
C TYR A 374 14.78 -3.30 -1.72
N GLY A 375 14.42 -4.58 -1.84
CA GLY A 375 15.38 -5.65 -2.11
C GLY A 375 15.66 -5.82 -3.60
N SER A 376 16.91 -6.09 -3.93
CA SER A 376 17.34 -6.59 -5.23
C SER A 376 16.99 -8.08 -5.42
N GLN A 377 17.18 -8.60 -6.63
CA GLN A 377 16.97 -10.03 -6.92
C GLN A 377 17.86 -10.95 -6.06
N ASP A 378 19.12 -10.57 -5.82
CA ASP A 378 20.04 -11.34 -4.99
C ASP A 378 19.60 -11.34 -3.51
N GLU A 379 19.15 -10.19 -3.00
CA GLU A 379 18.63 -10.08 -1.63
C GLU A 379 17.29 -10.81 -1.47
N CYS A 380 16.48 -10.90 -2.53
CA CYS A 380 15.30 -11.77 -2.57
C CYS A 380 15.71 -13.25 -2.52
N ARG A 381 16.77 -13.64 -3.23
CA ARG A 381 17.29 -15.01 -3.21
C ARG A 381 17.77 -15.43 -1.82
N GLU A 382 18.43 -14.54 -1.08
CA GLU A 382 18.80 -14.79 0.31
C GLU A 382 17.58 -15.06 1.20
N SER A 383 16.45 -14.38 0.97
CA SER A 383 15.23 -14.57 1.75
C SER A 383 14.54 -15.92 1.51
N LEU A 384 14.96 -16.70 0.49
CA LEU A 384 14.46 -18.06 0.26
C LEU A 384 14.79 -19.02 1.41
N SER A 385 15.76 -18.69 2.27
CA SER A 385 16.09 -19.51 3.44
C SER A 385 15.02 -19.47 4.53
N LEU A 386 14.08 -18.52 4.47
CA LEU A 386 12.99 -18.40 5.45
C LEU A 386 11.94 -19.49 5.26
N GLY A 387 11.40 -20.02 6.37
CA GLY A 387 10.35 -21.04 6.32
C GLY A 387 9.00 -20.49 5.85
N LEU A 388 8.19 -21.37 5.25
CA LEU A 388 6.81 -21.04 4.89
C LEU A 388 5.92 -20.97 6.15
N SER A 389 4.92 -20.09 6.13
CA SER A 389 3.94 -19.98 7.21
C SER A 389 3.17 -21.30 7.38
N PRO A 390 3.13 -21.88 8.59
CA PRO A 390 2.28 -23.03 8.89
C PRO A 390 0.79 -22.74 8.68
N THR A 391 0.34 -21.52 8.99
CA THR A 391 -1.04 -21.07 8.78
C THR A 391 -1.37 -21.02 7.29
N GLY A 392 -0.49 -20.42 6.49
CA GLY A 392 -0.67 -20.35 5.03
C GLY A 392 -0.71 -21.75 4.39
N LEU A 393 0.15 -22.67 4.83
CA LEU A 393 0.14 -24.06 4.38
C LEU A 393 -1.16 -24.78 4.72
N ALA A 394 -1.70 -24.58 5.92
CA ALA A 394 -2.98 -25.15 6.32
C ALA A 394 -4.14 -24.61 5.47
N PHE A 395 -4.16 -23.29 5.21
CA PHE A 395 -5.18 -22.67 4.36
C PHE A 395 -5.08 -23.10 2.90
N HIS A 396 -3.86 -23.31 2.37
CA HIS A 396 -3.67 -23.87 1.03
C HIS A 396 -4.32 -25.25 0.90
N GLU A 397 -4.08 -26.14 1.86
CA GLU A 397 -4.68 -27.47 1.86
C GLU A 397 -6.21 -27.40 1.99
N ARG A 398 -6.72 -26.51 2.85
CA ARG A 398 -8.17 -26.33 3.02
C ARG A 398 -8.84 -25.76 1.76
N LEU A 399 -8.24 -24.78 1.10
CA LEU A 399 -8.75 -24.20 -0.14
C LEU A 399 -8.92 -25.26 -1.24
N ARG A 400 -7.98 -26.22 -1.33
CA ARG A 400 -8.06 -27.33 -2.28
C ARG A 400 -9.27 -28.25 -2.04
N GLU A 401 -9.73 -28.37 -0.80
CA GLU A 401 -10.91 -29.16 -0.45
C GLU A 401 -12.21 -28.44 -0.83
N LEU A 402 -12.24 -27.11 -0.69
CA LEU A 402 -13.43 -26.28 -0.90
C LEU A 402 -13.89 -26.21 -2.36
N LYS A 403 -12.96 -26.30 -3.33
CA LYS A 403 -13.26 -26.19 -4.78
C LYS A 403 -14.16 -24.98 -5.10
N PRO A 404 -13.66 -23.76 -4.89
CA PRO A 404 -14.43 -22.54 -5.08
C PRO A 404 -15.04 -22.42 -6.49
N ALA A 405 -16.13 -21.66 -6.60
CA ALA A 405 -16.86 -21.45 -7.85
C ALA A 405 -16.06 -20.65 -8.89
N LYS A 406 -15.11 -19.83 -8.43
CA LYS A 406 -14.22 -18.98 -9.22
C LYS A 406 -12.76 -19.41 -9.05
N GLN A 407 -11.85 -18.85 -9.85
CA GLN A 407 -10.43 -19.11 -9.68
C GLN A 407 -9.99 -18.67 -8.29
N ALA A 408 -9.28 -19.55 -7.58
CA ALA A 408 -8.68 -19.24 -6.29
C ALA A 408 -7.25 -19.76 -6.25
N VAL A 409 -6.30 -18.88 -5.94
CA VAL A 409 -4.86 -19.20 -5.87
C VAL A 409 -4.33 -18.66 -4.56
N LEU A 410 -3.86 -19.54 -3.68
CA LEU A 410 -3.30 -19.17 -2.39
C LEU A 410 -1.82 -19.54 -2.35
N VAL A 411 -0.98 -18.58 -1.99
CA VAL A 411 0.46 -18.76 -1.81
C VAL A 411 0.82 -18.51 -0.34
N PRO A 412 1.30 -19.54 0.39
CA PRO A 412 1.84 -19.35 1.73
C PRO A 412 3.03 -18.38 1.72
N SER A 413 3.06 -17.43 2.64
CA SER A 413 4.14 -16.44 2.76
C SER A 413 5.37 -17.06 3.43
N ARG A 414 6.56 -16.51 3.17
CA ARG A 414 7.75 -16.81 3.99
C ARG A 414 7.69 -15.97 5.26
N TYR A 415 7.52 -16.63 6.40
CA TYR A 415 7.19 -15.97 7.67
C TYR A 415 8.45 -15.47 8.39
N LEU A 416 8.36 -14.26 8.95
CA LEU A 416 9.39 -13.64 9.77
C LEU A 416 8.77 -13.18 11.09
N GLU A 417 9.18 -13.78 12.20
CA GLU A 417 8.61 -13.50 13.53
C GLU A 417 8.94 -12.09 14.03
N HIS A 418 10.15 -11.60 13.71
CA HIS A 418 10.64 -10.30 14.14
C HIS A 418 11.09 -9.46 12.93
N PRO A 419 10.16 -8.78 12.24
CA PRO A 419 10.52 -7.91 11.13
C PRO A 419 11.33 -6.71 11.62
N LYS A 420 12.36 -6.34 10.86
CA LYS A 420 13.17 -5.13 11.12
C LYS A 420 12.40 -3.86 10.72
N TYR A 421 11.49 -3.98 9.75
CA TYR A 421 10.76 -2.86 9.16
C TYR A 421 9.35 -3.31 8.77
N THR A 422 8.34 -2.47 9.02
CA THR A 422 6.92 -2.81 8.80
C THR A 422 6.17 -1.81 7.92
N ILE A 423 6.79 -0.67 7.58
CA ILE A 423 6.17 0.34 6.72
C ILE A 423 6.28 -0.12 5.25
N GLY A 424 5.16 0.00 4.53
CA GLY A 424 5.08 -0.26 3.09
C GLY A 424 5.26 -1.72 2.66
N LEU A 425 5.10 -2.68 3.58
CA LEU A 425 5.16 -4.11 3.24
C LEU A 425 4.06 -4.52 2.27
N GLY A 426 2.84 -3.99 2.44
CA GLY A 426 1.73 -4.16 1.49
C GLY A 426 2.07 -3.60 0.12
N ASP A 427 2.56 -2.36 0.04
CA ASP A 427 2.95 -1.72 -1.22
C ASP A 427 4.05 -2.51 -1.96
N THR A 428 4.99 -3.09 -1.21
CA THR A 428 6.06 -3.96 -1.76
C THR A 428 5.54 -5.31 -2.21
N PHE A 429 4.55 -5.87 -1.50
CA PHE A 429 3.84 -7.06 -1.92
C PHE A 429 3.13 -6.81 -3.26
N VAL A 430 2.34 -5.73 -3.35
CA VAL A 430 1.62 -5.33 -4.57
C VAL A 430 2.59 -5.17 -5.72
N ALA A 431 3.71 -4.48 -5.52
CA ALA A 431 4.77 -4.37 -6.52
C ALA A 431 5.21 -5.73 -7.09
N GLY A 432 5.41 -6.74 -6.24
CA GLY A 432 5.77 -8.08 -6.70
C GLY A 432 4.63 -8.82 -7.41
N VAL A 433 3.36 -8.57 -7.07
CA VAL A 433 2.21 -9.10 -7.84
C VAL A 433 2.27 -8.64 -9.29
N HIS A 434 2.71 -7.41 -9.54
CA HIS A 434 2.79 -6.88 -10.90
C HIS A 434 3.81 -7.59 -11.81
N THR A 435 4.71 -8.42 -11.26
CA THR A 435 5.67 -9.22 -12.06
C THR A 435 5.01 -10.28 -12.94
N CYS A 436 3.72 -10.59 -12.76
CA CYS A 436 2.99 -11.49 -13.64
C CYS A 436 2.30 -10.81 -14.84
N PHE A 437 2.46 -9.49 -15.01
CA PHE A 437 1.81 -8.72 -16.08
C PHE A 437 2.84 -8.21 -17.12
N GLU A 438 3.43 -9.09 -17.92
CA GLU A 438 4.45 -8.72 -18.93
C GLU A 438 3.88 -8.35 -20.31
#